data_AF-A0A948UU91-F1
#
_entry.id   AF-A0A948UU91-F1
#
_cell.length_a   1.000
_cell.length_b   1.000
_cell.length_c   1.000
_cell.angle_alpha   90.00
_cell.angle_beta   90.00
_cell.angle_gamma   90.00
#
_symmetry.space_group_name_H-M   'P 1'
#
loop_
_entity.id
_entity.type
_entity.pdbx_description
1 polymer ?
#
loop_
_entity_poly.entity_id
_entity_poly.type
_entity_poly.pdbx_seq_one_letter_code
_entity_poly.pdbx_strand_id
1 'polypeptide(L)'
;MKPKSRPASEPPPDRIDLFAPAPVDDPEAADPAALARAATLASGRAMRRRLWTEARALAGLAESYARLGERAKRLDLTVETMDLKLLFEAINCDPEILRQRFWVREGDDPDRAVKAAYWDHRRALMTAARQTQTALMRRVWDAERIAREAGGAVEVTEAGRAAEAETIRWVELTDEAIAEEGVEAASGRQGGAL
;
A
#
# COMPACT_ATOMS: atom_id res chain seq x y z
N MET A 1 -38.60 53.80 54.96
CA MET A 1 -38.93 53.46 53.56
C MET A 1 -37.82 52.59 53.00
N LYS A 2 -38.11 51.33 52.63
CA LYS A 2 -37.14 50.41 52.02
C LYS A 2 -37.34 50.43 50.49
N PRO A 3 -36.31 50.68 49.66
CA PRO A 3 -36.43 50.49 48.22
C PRO A 3 -36.21 49.01 47.82
N LYS A 4 -37.08 48.57 46.90
CA LYS A 4 -37.25 47.21 46.34
C LYS A 4 -35.97 46.66 45.69
N SER A 5 -35.64 45.41 46.02
CA SER A 5 -34.69 44.56 45.30
C SER A 5 -35.25 44.15 43.92
N ARG A 6 -34.46 44.35 42.87
CA ARG A 6 -34.70 43.83 41.51
C ARG A 6 -34.69 42.29 41.53
N PRO A 7 -35.61 41.58 40.87
CA PRO A 7 -35.48 40.13 40.70
C PRO A 7 -34.26 39.83 39.83
N ALA A 8 -33.53 38.78 40.20
CA ALA A 8 -32.36 38.29 39.47
C ALA A 8 -32.73 38.00 38.01
N SER A 9 -32.01 38.60 37.09
CA SER A 9 -32.10 38.30 35.66
C SER A 9 -31.73 36.84 35.42
N GLU A 10 -32.64 36.14 34.76
CA GLU A 10 -32.49 34.81 34.15
C GLU A 10 -31.10 34.68 33.47
N PRO A 11 -30.38 33.56 33.65
CA PRO A 11 -29.09 33.36 33.00
C PRO A 11 -29.28 33.31 31.47
N PRO A 12 -28.37 33.90 30.68
CA PRO A 12 -28.49 33.89 29.22
C PRO A 12 -28.45 32.44 28.69
N PRO A 13 -29.21 32.13 27.62
CA PRO A 13 -29.27 30.79 27.07
C PRO A 13 -27.90 30.35 26.57
N ASP A 14 -27.57 29.10 26.92
CA ASP A 14 -26.51 28.24 26.41
C ASP A 14 -25.42 28.94 25.59
N ARG A 15 -24.33 29.27 26.28
CA ARG A 15 -23.03 29.36 25.61
C ARG A 15 -22.75 27.98 25.01
N ILE A 16 -22.89 27.87 23.69
CA ILE A 16 -22.37 26.73 22.93
C ILE A 16 -20.86 26.70 23.19
N ASP A 17 -20.43 25.77 24.04
CA ASP A 17 -19.03 25.51 24.26
C ASP A 17 -18.49 24.79 23.02
N LEU A 18 -17.73 25.53 22.22
CA LEU A 18 -17.11 25.04 20.98
C LEU A 18 -16.09 23.92 21.24
N PHE A 19 -15.70 23.70 22.50
CA PHE A 19 -14.77 22.65 22.92
C PHE A 19 -15.46 21.52 23.70
N ALA A 20 -16.78 21.54 23.83
CA ALA A 20 -17.51 20.39 24.34
C ALA A 20 -17.26 19.19 23.40
N PRO A 21 -17.05 17.98 23.94
CA PRO A 21 -16.92 16.79 23.12
C PRO A 21 -18.14 16.67 22.21
N ALA A 22 -17.90 16.38 20.93
CA ALA A 22 -18.98 16.25 19.98
C ALA A 22 -19.97 15.15 20.43
N PRO A 23 -21.28 15.33 20.17
CA PRO A 23 -22.26 14.30 20.45
C PRO A 23 -21.83 12.98 19.81
N VAL A 24 -21.93 11.88 20.55
CA VAL A 24 -21.46 10.55 20.15
C VAL A 24 -22.12 10.07 18.84
N ASP A 25 -23.29 10.63 18.50
CA ASP A 25 -24.10 10.27 17.34
C ASP A 25 -23.97 11.25 16.15
N ASP A 26 -23.00 12.17 16.16
CA ASP A 26 -22.78 13.08 15.03
C ASP A 26 -21.76 12.48 14.03
N PRO A 27 -22.20 11.98 12.86
CA PRO A 27 -21.30 11.42 11.86
C PRO A 27 -20.33 12.46 11.28
N GLU A 28 -20.67 13.76 11.31
CA GLU A 28 -19.78 14.83 10.85
C GLU A 28 -18.67 15.12 11.85
N ALA A 29 -18.82 14.73 13.12
CA ALA A 29 -17.79 14.89 14.14
C ALA A 29 -16.58 13.97 13.95
N ALA A 30 -16.74 12.89 13.16
CA ALA A 30 -15.68 11.97 12.78
C ALA A 30 -15.07 12.25 11.39
N ASP A 31 -15.73 13.08 10.55
CA ASP A 31 -15.24 13.42 9.21
C ASP A 31 -14.15 14.51 9.27
N PRO A 32 -12.89 14.21 8.91
CA PRO A 32 -11.81 15.21 8.89
C PRO A 32 -12.11 16.39 7.96
N ALA A 33 -12.88 16.18 6.88
CA ALA A 33 -13.22 17.25 5.96
C ALA A 33 -14.28 18.19 6.56
N ALA A 34 -15.28 17.66 7.27
CA ALA A 34 -16.24 18.45 8.02
C ALA A 34 -15.56 19.28 9.12
N LEU A 35 -14.65 18.67 9.90
CA LEU A 35 -13.88 19.36 10.94
C LEU A 35 -12.99 20.48 10.36
N ALA A 36 -12.33 20.24 9.23
CA ALA A 36 -11.52 21.25 8.55
C ALA A 36 -12.37 22.46 8.11
N ARG A 37 -13.57 22.23 7.56
CA ARG A 37 -14.52 23.29 7.17
C ARG A 37 -15.00 24.08 8.38
N ALA A 38 -15.39 23.39 9.47
CA ALA A 38 -15.86 24.02 10.70
C ALA A 38 -14.77 24.92 11.32
N ALA A 39 -13.53 24.42 11.43
CA ALA A 39 -12.39 25.19 11.94
C ALA A 39 -12.07 26.42 11.07
N THR A 40 -12.18 26.29 9.74
CA THR A 40 -11.99 27.42 8.81
C THR A 40 -13.04 28.51 9.01
N LEU A 41 -14.32 28.13 9.14
CA LEU A 41 -15.40 29.09 9.39
C LEU A 41 -15.24 29.76 10.77
N ALA A 42 -14.84 29.00 11.79
CA ALA A 42 -14.57 29.54 13.12
C ALA A 42 -13.39 30.52 13.10
N SER A 43 -12.31 30.20 12.38
CA SER A 43 -11.16 31.09 12.17
C SER A 43 -11.61 32.41 11.52
N GLY A 44 -12.43 32.36 10.47
CA GLY A 44 -12.98 33.57 9.83
C GLY A 44 -13.85 34.42 10.75
N ARG A 45 -14.64 33.79 11.64
CA ARG A 45 -15.42 34.51 12.68
C ARG A 45 -14.50 35.17 13.71
N ALA A 46 -13.45 34.49 14.15
CA ALA A 46 -12.45 35.04 15.07
C ALA A 46 -11.70 36.24 14.44
N MET A 47 -11.34 36.17 13.15
CA MET A 47 -10.76 37.29 12.42
C MET A 47 -11.68 38.52 12.38
N ARG A 48 -12.98 38.31 12.10
CA ARG A 48 -13.97 39.41 12.11
C ARG A 48 -14.09 40.08 13.49
N ARG A 49 -13.86 39.34 14.57
CA ARG A 49 -13.81 39.84 15.95
C ARG A 49 -12.43 40.36 16.37
N ARG A 50 -11.45 40.40 15.46
CA ARG A 50 -10.06 40.81 15.72
C ARG A 50 -9.34 39.95 16.76
N LEU A 51 -9.75 38.69 16.91
CA LEU A 51 -9.14 37.70 17.80
C LEU A 51 -8.04 36.93 17.05
N TRP A 52 -6.90 37.59 16.80
CA TRP A 52 -5.87 37.10 15.88
C TRP A 52 -5.19 35.79 16.32
N THR A 53 -4.95 35.62 17.62
CA THR A 53 -4.33 34.41 18.18
C THR A 53 -5.24 33.19 18.02
N GLU A 54 -6.52 33.35 18.35
CA GLU A 54 -7.55 32.32 18.20
C GLU A 54 -7.78 31.98 16.72
N ALA A 55 -7.86 33.00 15.85
CA ALA A 55 -7.97 32.79 14.42
C ALA A 55 -6.81 31.97 13.84
N ARG A 56 -5.58 32.24 14.30
CA ARG A 56 -4.38 31.49 13.87
C ARG A 56 -4.40 30.05 14.37
N ALA A 57 -4.80 29.82 15.62
CA ALA A 57 -4.93 28.48 16.17
C ALA A 57 -5.98 27.65 15.40
N LEU A 58 -7.15 28.24 15.13
CA LEU A 58 -8.22 27.59 14.37
C LEU A 58 -7.84 27.32 12.91
N ALA A 59 -7.07 28.22 12.28
CA ALA A 59 -6.52 27.98 10.95
C ALA A 59 -5.52 26.81 10.94
N GLY A 60 -4.66 26.71 11.95
CA GLY A 60 -3.75 25.58 12.11
C GLY A 60 -4.49 24.25 12.28
N LEU A 61 -5.57 24.23 13.07
CA LEU A 61 -6.42 23.04 13.21
C LEU A 61 -7.09 22.64 11.89
N ALA A 62 -7.61 23.61 11.13
CA ALA A 62 -8.20 23.35 9.83
C ALA A 62 -7.21 22.66 8.88
N GLU A 63 -5.96 23.12 8.85
CA GLU A 63 -4.89 22.51 8.07
C GLU A 63 -4.56 21.08 8.54
N SER A 64 -4.47 20.86 9.85
CA SER A 64 -4.23 19.54 10.42
C SER A 64 -5.32 18.54 10.04
N TYR A 65 -6.59 18.94 10.10
CA TYR A 65 -7.72 18.09 9.70
C TYR A 65 -7.74 17.84 8.19
N ALA A 66 -7.43 18.84 7.36
CA ALA A 66 -7.31 18.65 5.92
C ALA A 66 -6.21 17.63 5.57
N ARG A 67 -5.03 17.73 6.21
CA ARG A 67 -3.94 16.74 6.05
C ARG A 67 -4.31 15.35 6.57
N LEU A 68 -5.18 15.25 7.58
CA LEU A 68 -5.69 13.98 8.07
C LEU A 68 -6.65 13.35 7.05
N GLY A 69 -7.56 14.13 6.49
CA GLY A 69 -8.49 13.66 5.44
C GLY A 69 -7.76 13.18 4.19
N GLU A 70 -6.71 13.89 3.74
CA GLU A 70 -5.90 13.44 2.60
C GLU A 70 -5.14 12.15 2.88
N ARG A 71 -4.70 11.92 4.12
CA ARG A 71 -4.08 10.63 4.52
C ARG A 71 -5.11 9.51 4.57
N ALA A 72 -6.31 9.76 5.10
CA ALA A 72 -7.39 8.78 5.14
C ALA A 72 -7.79 8.32 3.74
N LYS A 73 -7.94 9.25 2.78
CA LYS A 73 -8.23 8.92 1.37
C LYS A 73 -7.17 8.02 0.72
N ARG A 74 -5.90 8.16 1.11
CA ARG A 74 -4.82 7.29 0.60
C ARG A 74 -4.89 5.87 1.18
N LEU A 75 -5.51 5.68 2.34
CA LEU A 75 -5.71 4.36 2.94
C LEU A 75 -6.89 3.60 2.30
N ASP A 76 -7.85 4.32 1.72
CA ASP A 76 -8.99 3.76 0.96
C ASP A 76 -8.67 3.52 -0.53
N LEU A 77 -7.39 3.54 -0.91
CA LEU A 77 -6.99 3.19 -2.28
C LEU A 77 -7.21 1.70 -2.53
N THR A 78 -8.16 1.40 -3.42
CA THR A 78 -8.40 0.07 -3.96
C THR A 78 -7.95 0.01 -5.41
N VAL A 79 -7.85 -1.18 -6.00
CA VAL A 79 -7.52 -1.34 -7.43
C VAL A 79 -8.53 -0.58 -8.31
N GLU A 80 -9.79 -0.48 -7.89
CA GLU A 80 -10.86 0.21 -8.65
C GLU A 80 -10.83 1.73 -8.50
N THR A 81 -10.36 2.24 -7.36
CA THR A 81 -10.35 3.67 -7.04
C THR A 81 -8.99 4.34 -7.24
N MET A 82 -7.95 3.55 -7.52
CA MET A 82 -6.60 4.03 -7.79
C MET A 82 -6.52 4.75 -9.14
N ASP A 83 -5.77 5.85 -9.19
CA ASP A 83 -5.47 6.53 -10.44
C ASP A 83 -4.77 5.58 -11.43
N LEU A 84 -5.21 5.57 -12.70
CA LEU A 84 -4.71 4.63 -13.71
C LEU A 84 -3.20 4.72 -13.92
N LYS A 85 -2.61 5.92 -13.83
CA LYS A 85 -1.17 6.07 -13.93
C LYS A 85 -0.47 5.39 -12.77
N LEU A 86 -0.98 5.58 -11.54
CA LEU A 86 -0.45 4.94 -10.36
C LEU A 86 -0.59 3.41 -10.42
N LEU A 87 -1.73 2.90 -10.89
CA LEU A 87 -1.93 1.48 -11.09
C LEU A 87 -0.95 0.91 -12.13
N PHE A 88 -0.76 1.61 -13.25
CA PHE A 88 0.19 1.22 -14.29
C PHE A 88 1.64 1.18 -13.75
N GLU A 89 2.04 2.20 -13.00
CA GLU A 89 3.37 2.26 -12.36
C GLU A 89 3.55 1.15 -11.31
N ALA A 90 2.50 0.80 -10.56
CA ALA A 90 2.55 -0.27 -9.58
C ALA A 90 2.69 -1.66 -10.23
N ILE A 91 1.96 -1.91 -11.33
CA ILE A 91 2.00 -3.19 -12.06
C ILE A 91 3.33 -3.35 -12.81
N ASN A 92 3.84 -2.28 -13.41
CA ASN A 92 5.09 -2.29 -14.17
C ASN A 92 6.30 -1.84 -13.32
N CYS A 93 6.17 -1.94 -12.01
CA CYS A 93 7.24 -1.62 -11.08
C CYS A 93 8.47 -2.50 -11.36
N ASP A 94 9.65 -1.90 -11.23
CA ASP A 94 10.92 -2.62 -11.31
C ASP A 94 10.90 -3.82 -10.33
N PRO A 95 11.15 -5.06 -10.79
CA PRO A 95 11.20 -6.24 -9.93
C PRO A 95 12.12 -6.07 -8.72
N GLU A 96 13.21 -5.32 -8.83
CA GLU A 96 14.14 -5.10 -7.73
C GLU A 96 13.54 -4.19 -6.64
N ILE A 97 12.71 -3.23 -7.02
CA ILE A 97 11.96 -2.40 -6.08
C ILE A 97 10.94 -3.27 -5.33
N LEU A 98 10.23 -4.17 -6.03
CA LEU A 98 9.30 -5.10 -5.39
C LEU A 98 10.03 -6.04 -4.43
N ARG A 99 11.20 -6.58 -4.83
CA ARG A 99 12.03 -7.42 -3.97
C ARG A 99 12.38 -6.71 -2.67
N GLN A 100 12.89 -5.49 -2.75
CA GLN A 100 13.27 -4.69 -1.58
C GLN A 100 12.06 -4.33 -0.70
N ARG A 101 10.91 -4.00 -1.30
CA ARG A 101 9.70 -3.62 -0.56
C ARG A 101 9.06 -4.79 0.17
N PHE A 102 9.01 -5.94 -0.48
CA PHE A 102 8.44 -7.16 0.08
C PHE A 102 9.45 -8.00 0.85
N TRP A 103 10.69 -7.53 1.01
CA TRP A 103 11.68 -8.17 1.87
C TRP A 103 11.15 -8.31 3.30
N VAL A 104 11.10 -9.56 3.78
CA VAL A 104 10.68 -9.88 5.15
C VAL A 104 11.85 -9.59 6.07
N ARG A 105 11.71 -8.60 6.95
CA ARG A 105 12.76 -8.25 7.91
C ARG A 105 12.78 -9.22 9.08
N GLU A 106 13.96 -9.41 9.66
CA GLU A 106 14.08 -10.09 10.96
C GLU A 106 13.49 -9.21 12.07
N GLY A 107 12.84 -9.83 13.07
CA GLY A 107 12.19 -9.13 14.17
C GLY A 107 10.73 -8.74 13.92
N ASP A 108 10.30 -7.62 14.51
CA ASP A 108 8.90 -7.16 14.45
C ASP A 108 8.65 -6.39 13.14
N ASP A 109 8.35 -7.14 12.08
CA ASP A 109 7.95 -6.59 10.78
C ASP A 109 6.42 -6.47 10.74
N PRO A 110 5.86 -5.24 10.76
CA PRO A 110 4.41 -5.03 10.85
C PRO A 110 3.65 -5.65 9.68
N ASP A 111 4.30 -5.79 8.53
CA ASP A 111 3.70 -6.28 7.29
C ASP A 111 4.11 -7.73 6.97
N ARG A 112 4.71 -8.46 7.95
CA ARG A 112 5.26 -9.81 7.75
C ARG A 112 4.29 -10.75 7.03
N ALA A 113 3.01 -10.75 7.43
CA ALA A 113 2.00 -11.64 6.86
C ALA A 113 1.73 -11.33 5.38
N VAL A 114 1.60 -10.05 5.03
CA VAL A 114 1.37 -9.59 3.66
C VAL A 114 2.58 -9.90 2.78
N LYS A 115 3.79 -9.68 3.30
CA LYS A 115 5.04 -9.98 2.60
C LYS A 115 5.23 -11.47 2.35
N ALA A 116 4.94 -12.32 3.35
CA ALA A 116 4.99 -13.77 3.19
C ALA A 116 4.00 -14.23 2.09
N ALA A 117 2.75 -13.73 2.13
CA ALA A 117 1.74 -14.06 1.13
C ALA A 117 2.14 -13.63 -0.29
N TYR A 118 2.79 -12.47 -0.46
CA TYR A 118 3.34 -12.04 -1.75
C TYR A 118 4.36 -13.06 -2.29
N TRP A 119 5.32 -13.48 -1.47
CA TRP A 119 6.35 -14.43 -1.88
C TRP A 119 5.79 -15.82 -2.15
N ASP A 120 4.81 -16.27 -1.37
CA ASP A 120 4.10 -17.53 -1.63
C ASP A 120 3.40 -17.50 -2.99
N HIS A 121 2.67 -16.42 -3.28
CA HIS A 121 2.00 -16.25 -4.57
C HIS A 121 3.01 -16.21 -5.72
N ARG A 122 4.11 -15.47 -5.56
CA ARG A 122 5.17 -15.37 -6.58
C ARG A 122 5.83 -16.72 -6.83
N ARG A 123 6.15 -17.49 -5.79
CA ARG A 123 6.69 -18.86 -5.93
C ARG A 123 5.71 -19.78 -6.67
N ALA A 124 4.42 -19.70 -6.36
CA ALA A 124 3.40 -20.49 -7.04
C ALA A 124 3.33 -20.17 -8.55
N LEU A 125 3.31 -18.89 -8.91
CA LEU A 125 3.33 -18.45 -10.32
C LEU A 125 4.57 -18.95 -11.06
N MET A 126 5.75 -18.81 -10.45
CA MET A 126 7.01 -19.26 -11.05
C MET A 126 7.03 -20.78 -11.23
N THR A 127 6.53 -21.53 -10.24
CA THR A 127 6.42 -22.99 -10.32
C THR A 127 5.50 -23.41 -11.47
N ALA A 128 4.35 -22.76 -11.63
CA ALA A 128 3.41 -23.04 -12.71
C ALA A 128 3.99 -22.69 -14.10
N ALA A 129 4.69 -21.56 -14.22
CA ALA A 129 5.37 -21.18 -15.45
C ALA A 129 6.43 -22.21 -15.84
N ARG A 130 7.27 -22.64 -14.89
CA ARG A 130 8.29 -23.68 -15.10
C ARG A 130 7.70 -25.00 -15.54
N GLN A 131 6.61 -25.43 -14.91
CA GLN A 131 5.90 -26.65 -15.29
C GLN A 131 5.38 -26.57 -16.73
N THR A 132 4.80 -25.43 -17.10
CA THR A 132 4.29 -25.18 -18.46
C THR A 132 5.41 -25.21 -19.48
N GLN A 133 6.52 -24.52 -19.22
CA GLN A 133 7.70 -24.51 -20.09
C GLN A 133 8.30 -25.90 -20.24
N THR A 134 8.46 -26.64 -19.13
CA THR A 134 8.97 -28.02 -19.16
C THR A 134 8.07 -28.93 -20.00
N ALA A 135 6.75 -28.79 -19.88
CA ALA A 135 5.79 -29.56 -20.67
C ALA A 135 5.87 -29.20 -22.17
N LEU A 136 6.06 -27.92 -22.51
CA LEU A 136 6.25 -27.48 -23.89
C LEU A 136 7.55 -28.04 -24.47
N MET A 137 8.67 -27.93 -23.76
CA MET A 137 9.96 -28.46 -24.21
C MET A 137 9.92 -29.97 -24.44
N ARG A 138 9.26 -30.73 -23.55
CA ARG A 138 9.04 -32.16 -23.75
C ARG A 138 8.28 -32.45 -25.05
N ARG A 139 7.20 -31.70 -25.33
CA ARG A 139 6.43 -31.85 -26.57
C ARG A 139 7.27 -31.54 -27.81
N VAL A 140 8.11 -30.50 -27.73
CA VAL A 140 9.03 -30.16 -28.83
C VAL A 140 10.02 -31.30 -29.05
N TRP A 141 10.70 -31.78 -28.01
CA TRP A 141 11.66 -32.89 -28.15
C TRP A 141 11.02 -34.19 -28.63
N ASP A 142 9.80 -34.50 -28.19
CA ASP A 142 9.05 -35.65 -28.70
C ASP A 142 8.73 -35.50 -30.19
N ALA A 143 8.30 -34.32 -30.63
CA ALA A 143 8.05 -34.03 -32.03
C ALA A 143 9.32 -34.11 -32.88
N GLU A 144 10.44 -33.59 -32.37
CA GLU A 144 11.74 -33.70 -33.04
C GLU A 144 12.20 -35.15 -33.17
N ARG A 145 12.04 -35.96 -32.11
CA ARG A 145 12.38 -37.38 -32.13
C ARG A 145 11.57 -38.11 -33.21
N ILE A 146 10.26 -37.88 -33.25
CA ILE A 146 9.36 -38.47 -34.26
C ILE A 146 9.76 -38.05 -35.68
N ALA A 147 10.10 -36.77 -35.87
CA ALA A 147 10.55 -36.26 -37.16
C ALA A 147 11.86 -36.93 -37.63
N ARG A 148 12.84 -37.12 -36.73
CA ARG A 148 14.09 -37.85 -37.03
C ARG A 148 13.82 -39.32 -37.35
N GLU A 149 12.96 -39.99 -36.59
CA GLU A 149 12.55 -41.39 -36.84
C GLU A 149 11.88 -41.56 -38.22
N ALA A 150 11.15 -40.54 -38.68
CA ALA A 150 10.54 -40.50 -40.01
C ALA A 150 11.51 -40.10 -41.14
N GLY A 151 12.80 -39.90 -40.85
CA GLY A 151 13.82 -39.48 -41.82
C GLY A 151 13.83 -37.97 -42.13
N GLY A 152 13.12 -37.16 -41.35
CA GLY A 152 13.16 -35.70 -41.44
C GLY A 152 14.39 -35.09 -40.76
N ALA A 153 14.98 -34.08 -41.39
CA ALA A 153 16.01 -33.26 -40.76
C ALA A 153 15.35 -32.13 -39.96
N VAL A 154 15.63 -32.06 -38.66
CA VAL A 154 15.27 -30.93 -37.81
C VAL A 154 16.48 -30.02 -37.71
N GLU A 155 16.46 -28.88 -38.39
CA GLU A 155 17.48 -27.85 -38.23
C GLU A 155 17.08 -26.89 -37.11
N VAL A 156 17.85 -26.90 -36.01
CA VAL A 156 17.73 -25.89 -34.96
C VAL A 156 18.49 -24.66 -35.42
N THR A 157 17.76 -23.59 -35.72
CA THR A 157 18.36 -22.32 -36.11
C THR A 157 19.15 -21.71 -34.96
N GLU A 158 20.15 -20.89 -35.28
CA GLU A 158 20.91 -20.13 -34.29
C GLU A 158 20.01 -19.20 -33.47
N ALA A 159 18.96 -18.65 -34.10
CA ALA A 159 17.90 -17.90 -33.41
C ALA A 159 17.11 -18.76 -32.41
N GLY A 160 16.85 -20.04 -32.73
CA GLY A 160 16.22 -20.98 -31.80
C GLY A 160 17.09 -21.27 -30.57
N ARG A 161 18.40 -21.45 -30.77
CA ARG A 161 19.36 -21.63 -29.66
C ARG A 161 19.51 -20.38 -28.81
N ALA A 162 19.52 -19.19 -29.43
CA ALA A 162 19.56 -17.93 -28.72
C ALA A 162 18.28 -17.69 -27.90
N ALA A 163 17.11 -17.98 -28.46
CA ALA A 163 15.84 -17.89 -27.74
C ALA A 163 15.74 -18.88 -26.58
N GLU A 164 16.25 -20.11 -26.74
CA GLU A 164 16.34 -21.10 -25.67
C GLU A 164 17.28 -20.63 -24.54
N ALA A 165 18.48 -20.14 -24.89
CA ALA A 165 19.45 -19.62 -23.93
C ALA A 165 18.94 -18.37 -23.18
N GLU A 166 18.23 -17.48 -23.87
CA GLU A 166 17.60 -16.31 -23.24
C GLU A 166 16.50 -16.74 -22.27
N THR A 167 15.66 -17.70 -22.67
CA THR A 167 14.59 -18.22 -21.80
C THR A 167 15.15 -18.93 -20.57
N ILE A 168 16.22 -19.73 -20.73
CA ILE A 168 16.93 -20.37 -19.61
C ILE A 168 17.53 -19.29 -18.68
N ARG A 169 18.16 -18.25 -19.25
CA ARG A 169 18.71 -17.13 -18.48
C ARG A 169 17.64 -16.41 -17.65
N TRP A 170 16.45 -16.16 -18.20
CA TRP A 170 15.35 -15.56 -17.44
C TRP A 170 14.89 -16.43 -16.27
N VAL A 171 14.95 -17.76 -16.41
CA VAL A 171 14.64 -18.72 -15.35
C VAL A 171 15.78 -18.81 -14.32
N GLU A 172 17.04 -18.73 -14.73
CA GLU A 172 18.21 -18.81 -13.83
C GLU A 172 18.42 -17.53 -13.02
N LEU A 173 18.23 -16.34 -13.63
CA LEU A 173 18.27 -15.05 -12.94
C LEU A 173 17.18 -14.92 -11.87
N THR A 174 16.13 -15.74 -11.99
CA THR A 174 15.07 -15.84 -10.99
C THR A 174 15.31 -16.94 -9.96
N ASP A 175 16.05 -18.02 -10.30
CA ASP A 175 16.48 -19.06 -9.36
C ASP A 175 17.60 -18.56 -8.41
N GLU A 176 18.56 -17.73 -8.85
CA GLU A 176 19.56 -17.10 -7.96
C GLU A 176 18.89 -16.21 -6.90
N ALA A 177 17.89 -15.42 -7.30
CA ALA A 177 17.14 -14.56 -6.38
C ALA A 177 16.34 -15.37 -5.33
N ILE A 178 15.88 -16.57 -5.66
CA ILE A 178 15.12 -17.45 -4.74
C ILE A 178 16.07 -18.28 -3.86
N ALA A 179 17.21 -18.73 -4.41
CA ALA A 179 18.18 -19.56 -3.70
C ALA A 179 18.97 -18.77 -2.65
N GLU A 180 19.37 -17.53 -2.94
CA GLU A 180 20.00 -16.65 -1.94
C GLU A 180 19.07 -16.39 -0.74
N GLU A 181 17.77 -16.24 -0.97
CA GLU A 181 16.77 -16.06 0.10
C GLU A 181 16.52 -17.32 0.94
N GLY A 182 16.59 -18.51 0.33
CA GLY A 182 16.47 -19.78 1.04
C GLY A 182 17.68 -20.11 1.93
N VAL A 183 18.88 -19.66 1.55
CA VAL A 183 20.13 -19.87 2.28
C VAL A 183 20.30 -18.85 3.42
N GLU A 184 19.91 -17.58 3.24
CA GLU A 184 19.90 -16.60 4.34
C GLU A 184 18.83 -16.91 5.41
N ALA A 185 17.62 -17.33 5.01
CA ALA A 185 16.58 -17.75 5.97
C ALA A 185 16.93 -19.05 6.73
N ALA A 186 17.91 -19.81 6.25
CA ALA A 186 18.47 -20.99 6.91
C ALA A 186 19.71 -20.66 7.77
N SER A 187 20.55 -19.69 7.37
CA SER A 187 21.75 -19.30 8.11
C SER A 187 21.44 -18.45 9.36
N GLY A 188 20.39 -17.62 9.33
CA GLY A 188 19.91 -16.87 10.51
C GLY A 188 19.38 -17.74 11.65
N ARG A 189 19.13 -19.03 11.42
CA ARG A 189 18.70 -20.00 12.45
C ARG A 189 19.84 -20.69 13.21
N GLN A 190 21.10 -20.54 12.80
CA GLN A 190 22.25 -21.23 13.44
C GLN A 190 23.15 -20.31 14.30
N GLY A 191 22.90 -19.00 14.36
CA GLY A 191 23.74 -18.05 15.13
C GLY A 191 23.34 -17.79 16.59
N GLY A 192 22.44 -18.59 17.18
CA GLY A 192 21.83 -18.33 18.49
C GLY A 192 21.94 -19.50 19.47
N ALA A 193 23.11 -20.12 19.56
CA ALA A 193 23.45 -21.02 20.67
C ALA A 193 24.96 -21.04 20.83
N LEU A 194 25.48 -20.11 21.65
CA LEU A 194 26.61 -20.28 22.57
C LEU A 194 26.61 -19.09 23.55
#